data_AF-A0AAJ1NU29-F1
#
_entry.id   AF-A0AAJ1NU29-F1
#
_cell.length_a   1.000
_cell.length_b   1.000
_cell.length_c   1.000
_cell.angle_alpha   90.00
_cell.angle_beta   90.00
_cell.angle_gamma   90.00
#
_symmetry.space_group_name_H-M   'P 1'
#
loop_
_entity.id
_entity.type
_entity.pdbx_description
1 polymer ?
#
loop_
_entity_poly.entity_id
_entity_poly.type
_entity_poly.pdbx_seq_one_letter_code
_entity_poly.pdbx_strand_id
1 'polypeptide(L)'
;MSTYKTGNPLGSAAVKDLFDNAENLDFALNSLTALIWTDRLGKTRRSFFGMESAFVTQLTSQESRFNTFIQSSGYQIVGDYTTGPLTLTEYNQLIRYNNELYKLTAATDIPFTTAGNTDETWTDTDAAHFVSVGDAALRQNLGSSEPGMGDNIITHVPTELDDQITTVNQALSAQAPTIWQYARYVTDKPTTFPSTWDWGPAFQAAHDNDNVGPLLINGETYTVRTPVVYEYTDDDYTKYSRLPRCLSGSASIDYSELGNGGAGFNDSLEVDDTAQPAYVTAFTVKGASGYVVLQEIEGIVFRGNKNTAAIKLIGCDGVRPKRCTFAANRYGIVFNNGNSAGTYAELNSPVFSRWRGSCLTAIAYEKGNGDTSFHGCGFGEGCFVTVSAGRSPVLIGAGCQPYNAPMNAYFWTTGTAAPVIRNKSSLPAHFHGEMKWEGSYGTVMASGGLVYFYGALPRWAGIDMGAMRQALNGGPTGSAGGNLAFSGILVPTTSQWTVANLGTQVVFMDYNEEATVSVVGESYFATFKIQTARRLTNNCTTLPFQLISGNVNPLTKFSITRTSQGLRLTTIENNTKIVVWRQRGMPDQSSGINYNVTDRWTSI
;
A
#
# COMPACT_ATOMS: atom_id res chain seq x y z
N MET A 1 79.54 -10.56 69.21
CA MET A 1 80.83 -10.29 69.89
C MET A 1 81.06 -11.51 70.76
N SER A 2 82.24 -12.11 70.74
CA SER A 2 82.50 -13.34 71.50
C SER A 2 83.62 -13.08 72.50
N THR A 3 83.31 -13.29 73.78
CA THR A 3 84.21 -13.04 74.90
C THR A 3 85.37 -14.03 74.95
N TYR A 4 85.12 -15.33 74.71
CA TYR A 4 86.13 -16.37 74.92
C TYR A 4 86.78 -16.95 73.65
N LYS A 5 86.04 -17.07 72.55
CA LYS A 5 86.54 -17.49 71.21
C LYS A 5 87.45 -18.73 71.25
N THR A 6 86.99 -19.80 71.87
CA THR A 6 87.80 -21.01 72.11
C THR A 6 88.22 -21.73 70.81
N GLY A 7 87.47 -21.53 69.72
CA GLY A 7 87.68 -22.24 68.44
C GLY A 7 87.14 -23.67 68.41
N ASN A 8 86.48 -24.13 69.48
CA ASN A 8 85.88 -25.46 69.53
C ASN A 8 84.74 -25.64 68.51
N PRO A 9 84.56 -26.84 67.93
CA PRO A 9 83.55 -27.10 66.90
C PRO A 9 82.11 -26.89 67.37
N LEU A 10 81.16 -26.92 66.42
CA LEU A 10 79.73 -26.89 66.69
C LEU A 10 79.32 -28.09 67.56
N GLY A 11 78.42 -27.88 68.53
CA GLY A 11 78.03 -28.91 69.51
C GLY A 11 78.94 -29.02 70.74
N SER A 12 79.96 -28.17 70.88
CA SER A 12 80.78 -28.10 72.10
C SER A 12 79.93 -27.77 73.34
N ALA A 13 80.04 -28.62 74.37
CA ALA A 13 79.42 -28.42 75.67
C ALA A 13 80.31 -27.64 76.66
N ALA A 14 81.46 -27.11 76.21
CA ALA A 14 82.33 -26.32 77.09
C ALA A 14 81.61 -25.04 77.53
N VAL A 15 81.70 -24.73 78.83
CA VAL A 15 80.98 -23.59 79.45
C VAL A 15 81.25 -22.27 78.74
N LYS A 16 82.50 -22.05 78.30
CA LYS A 16 82.90 -20.85 77.54
C LYS A 16 82.21 -20.74 76.18
N ASP A 17 81.95 -21.87 75.51
CA ASP A 17 81.23 -21.89 74.23
C ASP A 17 79.74 -21.66 74.42
N LEU A 18 79.16 -22.17 75.50
CA LEU A 18 77.75 -21.91 75.85
C LEU A 18 77.53 -20.42 76.16
N PHE A 19 78.45 -19.78 76.88
CA PHE A 19 78.41 -18.33 77.12
C PHE A 19 78.51 -17.54 75.82
N ASP A 20 79.52 -17.81 74.99
CA ASP A 20 79.67 -17.13 73.70
C ASP A 20 78.47 -17.37 72.76
N ASN A 21 77.83 -18.55 72.80
CA ASN A 21 76.60 -18.81 72.03
C ASN A 21 75.43 -17.94 72.52
N ALA A 22 75.23 -17.82 73.83
CA ALA A 22 74.16 -17.01 74.41
C ALA A 22 74.37 -15.51 74.13
N GLU A 23 75.59 -15.01 74.39
CA GLU A 23 75.97 -13.62 74.09
C GLU A 23 75.80 -13.29 72.61
N ASN A 24 76.24 -14.17 71.72
CA ASN A 24 76.11 -13.92 70.29
C ASN A 24 74.66 -14.03 69.80
N LEU A 25 73.85 -14.96 70.33
CA LEU A 25 72.44 -15.08 69.94
C LEU A 25 71.65 -13.85 70.38
N ASP A 26 71.89 -13.36 71.60
CA ASP A 26 71.30 -12.13 72.11
C ASP A 26 71.65 -10.94 71.22
N PHE A 27 72.93 -10.76 70.88
CA PHE A 27 73.34 -9.70 69.96
C PHE A 27 72.78 -9.87 68.54
N ALA A 28 72.74 -11.11 68.02
CA ALA A 28 72.24 -11.39 66.68
C ALA A 28 70.75 -11.07 66.52
N LEU A 29 69.94 -11.31 67.56
CA LEU A 29 68.50 -11.13 67.51
C LEU A 29 68.04 -9.75 68.02
N ASN A 30 68.65 -9.24 69.08
CA ASN A 30 68.16 -8.05 69.79
C ASN A 30 68.89 -6.75 69.42
N SER A 31 69.97 -6.82 68.64
CA SER A 31 70.62 -5.58 68.17
C SER A 31 69.75 -4.87 67.13
N LEU A 32 69.31 -3.65 67.47
CA LEU A 32 68.45 -2.81 66.64
C LEU A 32 69.22 -1.88 65.68
N THR A 33 70.54 -1.96 65.66
CA THR A 33 71.39 -1.03 64.88
C THR A 33 72.51 -1.73 64.12
N ALA A 34 73.01 -2.86 64.60
CA ALA A 34 74.07 -3.58 63.92
C ALA A 34 73.49 -4.39 62.75
N LEU A 35 73.93 -4.15 61.51
CA LEU A 35 73.53 -4.93 60.34
C LEU A 35 74.17 -6.32 60.29
N ILE A 36 75.28 -6.48 61.00
CA ILE A 36 76.09 -7.68 61.02
C ILE A 36 76.43 -8.07 62.45
N TRP A 37 76.56 -9.37 62.69
CA TRP A 37 77.18 -9.92 63.88
C TRP A 37 78.24 -10.94 63.47
N THR A 38 79.26 -11.08 64.30
CA THR A 38 80.28 -12.13 64.14
C THR A 38 79.97 -13.22 65.13
N ASP A 39 79.82 -14.46 64.63
CA ASP A 39 79.53 -15.61 65.47
C ASP A 39 80.73 -16.06 66.31
N ARG A 40 80.49 -17.01 67.23
CA ARG A 40 81.56 -17.49 68.12
C ARG A 40 82.72 -18.16 67.38
N LEU A 41 82.54 -18.55 66.12
CA LEU A 41 83.56 -19.13 65.26
C LEU A 41 84.24 -18.08 64.36
N GLY A 42 83.94 -16.79 64.56
CA GLY A 42 84.53 -15.69 63.80
C GLY A 42 83.88 -15.45 62.43
N LYS A 43 82.73 -16.07 62.11
CA LYS A 43 82.05 -15.83 60.83
C LYS A 43 81.08 -14.66 60.95
N THR A 44 81.18 -13.72 60.01
CA THR A 44 80.26 -12.60 59.89
C THR A 44 78.95 -13.04 59.24
N ARG A 45 77.83 -12.68 59.86
CA ARG A 45 76.46 -12.97 59.43
C ARG A 45 75.61 -11.72 59.59
N ARG A 46 74.44 -11.67 58.93
CA ARG A 46 73.46 -10.61 59.20
C ARG A 46 72.79 -10.87 60.55
N SER A 47 72.60 -9.81 61.32
CA SER A 47 71.71 -9.84 62.49
C SER A 47 70.26 -9.90 62.02
N PHE A 48 69.31 -10.06 62.93
CA PHE A 48 67.89 -9.97 62.64
C PHE A 48 67.53 -8.60 62.04
N PHE A 49 68.00 -7.51 62.67
CA PHE A 49 67.86 -6.15 62.13
C PHE A 49 68.48 -5.99 60.73
N GLY A 50 69.64 -6.62 60.47
CA GLY A 50 70.28 -6.62 59.15
C GLY A 50 69.52 -7.42 58.09
N MET A 51 68.72 -8.41 58.49
CA MET A 51 67.80 -9.13 57.60
C MET A 51 66.52 -8.32 57.35
N GLU A 52 65.92 -7.72 58.38
CA GLU A 52 64.74 -6.85 58.27
C GLU A 52 65.02 -5.63 57.37
N SER A 53 66.14 -4.95 57.58
CA SER A 53 66.55 -3.79 56.77
C SER A 53 66.72 -4.14 55.28
N ALA A 54 67.28 -5.32 55.01
CA ALA A 54 67.44 -5.82 53.64
C ALA A 54 66.12 -6.18 52.99
N PHE A 55 65.20 -6.79 53.76
CA PHE A 55 63.85 -7.11 53.31
C PHE A 55 63.05 -5.85 52.96
N VAL A 56 63.09 -4.81 53.80
CA VAL A 56 62.43 -3.52 53.53
C VAL A 56 63.01 -2.83 52.29
N THR A 57 64.33 -2.86 52.12
CA THR A 57 65.00 -2.30 50.93
C THR A 57 64.59 -3.07 49.68
N GLN A 58 64.49 -4.39 49.76
CA GLN A 58 64.01 -5.22 48.67
C GLN A 58 62.56 -4.90 48.28
N LEU A 59 61.65 -4.76 49.26
CA LEU A 59 60.26 -4.38 49.00
C LEU A 59 60.16 -3.00 48.34
N THR A 60 60.90 -2.01 48.84
CA THR A 60 60.94 -0.65 48.27
C THR A 60 61.46 -0.66 46.82
N SER A 61 62.50 -1.46 46.55
CA SER A 61 63.04 -1.64 45.20
C SER A 61 62.04 -2.30 44.26
N GLN A 62 61.31 -3.31 44.75
CA GLN A 62 60.27 -3.98 43.97
C GLN A 62 59.09 -3.05 43.65
N GLU A 63 58.61 -2.28 44.63
CA GLU A 63 57.55 -1.28 44.44
C GLU A 63 57.97 -0.19 43.44
N SER A 64 59.19 0.34 43.57
CA SER A 64 59.72 1.35 42.65
C SER A 64 59.80 0.82 41.22
N ARG A 65 60.32 -0.41 41.03
CA ARG A 65 60.39 -1.04 39.69
C ARG A 65 59.01 -1.31 39.11
N PHE A 66 58.04 -1.71 39.93
CA PHE A 66 56.67 -1.93 39.50
C PHE A 66 56.00 -0.61 39.07
N ASN A 67 56.15 0.45 39.86
CA ASN A 67 55.62 1.77 39.53
C ASN A 67 56.24 2.34 38.24
N THR A 68 57.57 2.17 38.04
CA THR A 68 58.23 2.56 36.79
C THR A 68 57.71 1.78 35.59
N PHE A 69 57.46 0.47 35.72
CA PHE A 69 56.90 -0.35 34.65
C PHE A 69 55.47 0.09 34.27
N ILE A 70 54.63 0.40 35.26
CA ILE A 70 53.28 0.94 34.99
C ILE A 70 53.38 2.32 34.33
N GLN A 71 54.27 3.19 34.81
CA GLN A 71 54.47 4.53 34.24
C GLN A 71 55.03 4.48 32.81
N SER A 72 55.88 3.51 32.49
CA SER A 72 56.41 3.30 31.15
C SER A 72 55.45 2.55 30.23
N SER A 73 54.46 1.82 30.74
CA SER A 73 53.47 1.08 29.93
C SER A 73 52.44 1.95 29.19
N GLY A 74 52.40 3.26 29.46
CA GLY A 74 51.59 4.22 28.71
C GLY A 74 52.09 4.38 27.27
N TYR A 75 51.20 4.81 26.36
CA TYR A 75 51.60 5.07 24.97
C TYR A 75 52.62 6.22 24.90
N GLN A 76 53.78 5.96 24.28
CA GLN A 76 54.84 6.95 24.07
C GLN A 76 54.92 7.33 22.59
N ILE A 77 54.73 8.61 22.25
CA ILE A 77 54.88 9.08 20.86
C ILE A 77 56.37 9.31 20.57
N VAL A 78 56.94 8.52 19.66
CA VAL A 78 58.36 8.57 19.25
C VAL A 78 58.64 9.74 18.32
N GLY A 79 57.71 10.05 17.41
CA GLY A 79 57.85 11.18 16.49
C GLY A 79 56.91 11.08 15.28
N ASP A 80 57.00 12.07 14.40
CA ASP A 80 56.33 12.04 13.09
C ASP A 80 57.17 11.22 12.10
N TYR A 81 56.55 10.28 11.38
CA TYR A 81 57.23 9.37 10.44
C TYR A 81 58.05 10.10 9.37
N THR A 82 57.58 11.28 8.94
CA THR A 82 58.28 12.15 7.99
C THR A 82 59.59 12.74 8.53
N THR A 83 59.80 12.67 9.85
CA THR A 83 61.07 13.04 10.51
C THR A 83 61.98 11.82 10.71
N GLY A 84 61.55 10.65 10.26
CA GLY A 84 62.27 9.40 10.37
C GLY A 84 63.60 9.35 9.58
N PRO A 85 64.32 8.23 9.65
CA PRO A 85 63.85 6.95 10.17
C PRO A 85 63.68 6.94 11.70
N LEU A 86 62.60 6.32 12.18
CA LEU A 86 62.25 6.23 13.59
C LEU A 86 62.51 4.81 14.09
N THR A 87 63.14 4.66 15.26
CA THR A 87 63.35 3.35 15.90
C THR A 87 62.39 3.18 17.08
N LEU A 88 61.56 2.14 17.02
CA LEU A 88 60.68 1.72 18.09
C LEU A 88 61.31 0.53 18.82
N THR A 89 61.60 0.71 20.10
CA THR A 89 62.23 -0.28 20.97
C THR A 89 61.24 -1.01 21.85
N GLU A 90 59.99 -0.52 21.95
CA GLU A 90 58.93 -1.10 22.78
C GLU A 90 57.57 -1.08 22.05
N TYR A 91 56.67 -2.03 22.34
CA TYR A 91 55.36 -2.13 21.66
C TYR A 91 54.34 -1.04 22.03
N ASN A 92 54.54 -0.35 23.15
CA ASN A 92 53.74 0.81 23.58
C ASN A 92 54.21 2.13 22.94
N GLN A 93 55.24 2.09 22.10
CA GLN A 93 55.66 3.25 21.33
C GLN A 93 54.79 3.43 20.08
N LEU A 94 54.46 4.69 19.79
CA LEU A 94 53.63 5.12 18.67
C LEU A 94 54.43 6.05 17.77
N ILE A 95 54.18 5.98 16.48
CA ILE A 95 54.60 7.02 15.53
C ILE A 95 53.36 7.76 15.02
N ARG A 96 53.54 9.00 14.55
CA ARG A 96 52.49 9.76 13.89
C ARG A 96 52.75 9.85 12.40
N TYR A 97 51.75 9.58 11.58
CA TYR A 97 51.84 9.72 10.14
C TYR A 97 50.47 10.13 9.58
N ASN A 98 50.42 11.10 8.66
CA ASN A 98 49.17 11.67 8.14
C ASN A 98 48.13 12.04 9.22
N ASN A 99 48.60 12.70 10.30
CA ASN A 99 47.81 13.09 11.47
C ASN A 99 47.19 11.95 12.31
N GLU A 100 47.58 10.70 12.06
CA GLU A 100 47.08 9.53 12.77
C GLU A 100 48.20 8.84 13.56
N LEU A 101 47.86 8.18 14.67
CA LEU A 101 48.80 7.45 15.53
C LEU A 101 48.80 5.96 15.18
N TYR A 102 49.99 5.41 15.04
CA TYR A 102 50.23 4.03 14.63
C TYR A 102 51.08 3.31 15.67
N LYS A 103 50.70 2.07 16.02
CA LYS A 103 51.48 1.17 16.90
C LYS A 103 51.97 -0.03 16.12
N LEU A 104 53.05 -0.68 16.58
CA LEU A 104 53.51 -1.92 15.97
C LEU A 104 52.45 -3.03 16.08
N THR A 105 52.37 -3.87 15.05
CA THR A 105 51.62 -5.13 15.10
C THR A 105 52.32 -6.10 16.05
N ALA A 106 51.56 -6.99 16.69
CA ALA A 106 52.13 -7.98 17.63
C ALA A 106 53.09 -9.00 16.95
N ALA A 107 53.13 -9.03 15.61
CA ALA A 107 53.99 -9.90 14.83
C ALA A 107 55.32 -9.24 14.41
N THR A 108 55.49 -7.93 14.66
CA THR A 108 56.72 -7.21 14.30
C THR A 108 57.70 -7.24 15.45
N ASP A 109 58.87 -7.85 15.24
CA ASP A 109 59.93 -7.90 16.26
C ASP A 109 60.46 -6.50 16.60
N ILE A 110 60.75 -6.29 17.89
CA ILE A 110 61.43 -5.10 18.41
C ILE A 110 62.91 -5.39 18.69
N PRO A 111 63.84 -4.44 18.45
CA PRO A 111 63.60 -3.09 17.97
C PRO A 111 63.32 -3.04 16.46
N PHE A 112 62.31 -2.26 16.06
CA PHE A 112 61.96 -2.02 14.67
C PHE A 112 62.40 -0.61 14.28
N THR A 113 63.06 -0.44 13.12
CA THR A 113 63.40 0.87 12.57
C THR A 113 62.71 1.02 11.23
N THR A 114 62.01 2.15 11.04
CA THR A 114 61.34 2.42 9.76
C THR A 114 62.37 2.44 8.62
N ALA A 115 62.02 1.82 7.50
CA ALA A 115 62.86 1.76 6.32
C ALA A 115 63.04 3.14 5.65
N GLY A 116 62.08 4.05 5.86
CA GLY A 116 62.17 5.42 5.36
C GLY A 116 61.37 6.45 6.14
N ASN A 117 61.06 7.54 5.44
CA ASN A 117 60.31 8.70 5.93
C ASN A 117 59.47 9.39 4.83
N THR A 118 59.24 8.71 3.69
CA THR A 118 58.42 9.19 2.56
C THR A 118 57.17 8.34 2.37
N ASP A 119 56.16 8.87 1.66
CA ASP A 119 54.91 8.16 1.39
C ASP A 119 55.10 6.85 0.63
N GLU A 120 56.07 6.80 -0.29
CA GLU A 120 56.45 5.59 -1.01
C GLU A 120 57.01 4.54 -0.05
N THR A 121 57.96 4.91 0.81
CA THR A 121 58.55 3.97 1.78
C THR A 121 57.53 3.48 2.81
N TRP A 122 56.58 4.32 3.21
CA TRP A 122 55.46 3.93 4.06
C TRP A 122 54.63 2.83 3.40
N THR A 123 54.19 3.10 2.16
CA THR A 123 53.27 2.22 1.42
C THR A 123 53.94 0.89 1.04
N ASP A 124 55.20 0.94 0.60
CA ASP A 124 55.90 -0.23 0.07
C ASP A 124 56.49 -1.14 1.14
N THR A 125 56.79 -0.61 2.33
CA THR A 125 57.55 -1.36 3.36
C THR A 125 56.99 -1.21 4.78
N ASP A 126 56.89 0.00 5.31
CA ASP A 126 56.70 0.19 6.75
C ASP A 126 55.24 -0.04 7.21
N ALA A 127 54.22 0.27 6.39
CA ALA A 127 52.81 0.17 6.77
C ALA A 127 52.39 -1.25 7.22
N ALA A 128 53.02 -2.30 6.71
CA ALA A 128 52.74 -3.69 7.10
C ALA A 128 53.10 -3.99 8.58
N HIS A 129 53.99 -3.20 9.17
CA HIS A 129 54.46 -3.36 10.54
C HIS A 129 53.62 -2.58 11.55
N PHE A 130 52.71 -1.72 11.09
CA PHE A 130 51.92 -0.84 11.94
C PHE A 130 50.41 -1.09 11.82
N VAL A 131 49.69 -0.80 12.89
CA VAL A 131 48.23 -0.71 12.92
C VAL A 131 47.83 0.65 13.49
N SER A 132 46.86 1.30 12.85
CA SER A 132 46.30 2.55 13.36
C SER A 132 45.64 2.32 14.72
N VAL A 133 45.88 3.24 15.66
CA VAL A 133 45.17 3.28 16.95
C VAL A 133 43.71 3.73 16.75
N GLY A 134 43.41 4.51 15.71
CA GLY A 134 42.06 4.94 15.34
C GLY A 134 41.18 3.85 14.72
N ASP A 135 41.77 2.88 14.00
CA ASP A 135 41.04 1.74 13.38
C ASP A 135 40.30 0.89 14.41
N ALA A 136 40.87 0.69 15.61
CA ALA A 136 40.22 -0.06 16.69
C ALA A 136 38.92 0.62 17.16
N ALA A 137 38.94 1.95 17.30
CA ALA A 137 37.77 2.73 17.68
C ALA A 137 36.72 2.73 16.56
N LEU A 138 37.15 2.84 15.30
CA LEU A 138 36.23 2.78 14.16
C LEU A 138 35.55 1.40 14.03
N ARG A 139 36.29 0.29 14.19
CA ARG A 139 35.70 -1.06 14.20
C ARG A 139 34.70 -1.24 15.34
N GLN A 140 35.00 -0.70 16.52
CA GLN A 140 34.09 -0.73 17.65
C GLN A 140 32.83 0.09 17.37
N ASN A 141 32.95 1.27 16.76
CA ASN A 141 31.82 2.09 16.37
C ASN A 141 30.98 1.42 15.27
N LEU A 142 31.60 0.80 14.26
CA LEU A 142 30.92 0.07 13.18
C LEU A 142 30.19 -1.19 13.68
N GLY A 143 30.71 -1.85 14.72
CA GLY A 143 30.08 -3.03 15.33
C GLY A 143 29.08 -2.71 16.47
N SER A 144 28.87 -1.44 16.78
CA SER A 144 28.02 -1.00 17.90
C SER A 144 26.55 -0.86 17.49
N SER A 145 25.65 -1.18 18.42
CA SER A 145 24.20 -0.93 18.31
C SER A 145 23.74 0.35 19.02
N GLU A 146 24.68 1.15 19.56
CA GLU A 146 24.35 2.41 20.25
C GLU A 146 23.83 3.47 19.26
N PRO A 147 22.87 4.33 19.65
CA PRO A 147 22.35 5.39 18.79
C PRO A 147 23.47 6.28 18.22
N GLY A 148 23.46 6.51 16.90
CA GLY A 148 24.49 7.31 16.23
C GLY A 148 25.78 6.56 15.86
N MET A 149 25.89 5.26 16.18
CA MET A 149 26.96 4.36 15.74
C MET A 149 26.43 3.29 14.79
N GLY A 150 27.28 2.33 14.39
CA GLY A 150 26.90 1.22 13.52
C GLY A 150 26.61 1.67 12.08
N ASP A 151 25.40 1.44 11.62
CA ASP A 151 24.91 1.87 10.31
C ASP A 151 24.78 3.40 10.19
N ASN A 152 24.55 4.12 11.30
CA ASN A 152 24.41 5.59 11.32
C ASN A 152 25.68 6.34 10.86
N ILE A 153 26.84 5.69 10.89
CA ILE A 153 28.12 6.27 10.42
C ILE A 153 28.49 5.81 9.01
N ILE A 154 27.60 5.08 8.33
CA ILE A 154 27.74 4.65 6.93
C ILE A 154 26.86 5.51 6.03
N THR A 155 27.47 6.37 5.23
CA THR A 155 26.75 7.10 4.18
C THR A 155 26.45 6.17 3.01
N HIS A 156 25.17 6.06 2.62
CA HIS A 156 24.77 5.49 1.34
C HIS A 156 24.50 6.60 0.34
N VAL A 157 25.21 6.55 -0.79
CA VAL A 157 24.91 7.36 -1.97
C VAL A 157 24.38 6.42 -3.04
N PRO A 158 23.10 6.53 -3.43
CA PRO A 158 22.55 5.75 -4.54
C PRO A 158 23.29 6.05 -5.83
N THR A 159 23.49 5.04 -6.67
CA THR A 159 24.12 5.15 -7.98
C THR A 159 23.22 4.55 -9.04
N GLU A 160 23.24 5.11 -10.25
CA GLU A 160 22.68 4.42 -11.40
C GLU A 160 23.43 3.10 -11.66
N LEU A 161 22.72 2.10 -12.15
CA LEU A 161 23.25 0.76 -12.39
C LEU A 161 23.27 0.50 -13.90
N ASP A 162 24.45 0.23 -14.43
CA ASP A 162 24.70 -0.15 -15.83
C ASP A 162 25.15 -1.63 -15.98
N ASP A 163 25.45 -2.29 -14.86
CA ASP A 163 25.97 -3.66 -14.80
C ASP A 163 25.25 -4.54 -13.75
N GLN A 164 25.54 -5.85 -13.76
CA GLN A 164 24.98 -6.79 -12.80
C GLN A 164 25.34 -6.42 -11.35
N ILE A 165 24.35 -6.53 -10.46
CA ILE A 165 24.50 -6.28 -9.02
C ILE A 165 25.50 -7.28 -8.43
N THR A 166 26.64 -6.76 -7.96
CA THR A 166 27.72 -7.54 -7.30
C THR A 166 28.13 -6.98 -5.95
N THR A 167 27.67 -5.76 -5.60
CA THR A 167 28.00 -5.09 -4.33
C THR A 167 26.75 -4.73 -3.53
N VAL A 168 26.93 -4.51 -2.22
CA VAL A 168 25.85 -4.04 -1.33
C VAL A 168 25.35 -2.66 -1.74
N ASN A 169 26.23 -1.74 -2.17
CA ASN A 169 25.80 -0.43 -2.67
C ASN A 169 24.84 -0.59 -3.86
N GLN A 170 25.18 -1.43 -4.84
CA GLN A 170 24.31 -1.68 -5.99
C GLN A 170 22.99 -2.34 -5.57
N ALA A 171 23.00 -3.24 -4.59
CA ALA A 171 21.78 -3.86 -4.07
C ALA A 171 20.85 -2.86 -3.36
N LEU A 172 21.42 -1.86 -2.68
CA LEU A 172 20.67 -0.76 -2.06
C LEU A 172 20.18 0.25 -3.11
N SER A 173 21.01 0.57 -4.11
CA SER A 173 20.65 1.45 -5.23
C SER A 173 19.53 0.85 -6.11
N ALA A 174 19.44 -0.48 -6.20
CA ALA A 174 18.41 -1.19 -6.95
C ALA A 174 17.05 -1.25 -6.23
N GLN A 175 16.95 -0.82 -4.97
CA GLN A 175 15.70 -0.89 -4.22
C GLN A 175 14.65 0.02 -4.84
N ALA A 176 13.39 -0.44 -4.83
CA ALA A 176 12.28 0.37 -5.30
C ALA A 176 12.18 1.68 -4.48
N PRO A 177 12.05 2.84 -5.14
CA PRO A 177 12.08 4.14 -4.48
C PRO A 177 10.88 4.27 -3.53
N THR A 178 11.12 4.74 -2.32
CA THR A 178 10.05 5.12 -1.38
C THR A 178 9.70 6.58 -1.57
N ILE A 179 8.47 6.98 -1.18
CA ILE A 179 8.07 8.41 -1.26
C ILE A 179 9.00 9.32 -0.44
N TRP A 180 9.68 8.77 0.57
CA TRP A 180 10.64 9.49 1.41
C TRP A 180 11.85 10.02 0.65
N GLN A 181 12.24 9.40 -0.47
CA GLN A 181 13.30 9.95 -1.34
C GLN A 181 12.92 11.33 -1.94
N TYR A 182 11.62 11.62 -2.00
CA TYR A 182 11.05 12.88 -2.50
C TYR A 182 10.61 13.81 -1.36
N ALA A 183 10.87 13.49 -0.10
CA ALA A 183 10.47 14.31 1.06
C ALA A 183 11.14 15.71 1.08
N ARG A 184 12.17 15.93 0.26
CA ARG A 184 12.79 17.25 0.03
C ARG A 184 11.89 18.23 -0.74
N TYR A 185 10.93 17.72 -1.52
CA TYR A 185 9.97 18.55 -2.26
C TYR A 185 8.79 19.00 -1.39
N VAL A 186 8.62 18.39 -0.20
CA VAL A 186 7.65 18.83 0.80
C VAL A 186 8.11 20.16 1.39
N THR A 187 7.41 21.23 1.05
CA THR A 187 7.70 22.59 1.54
C THR A 187 6.86 22.98 2.75
N ASP A 188 5.60 22.54 2.81
CA ASP A 188 4.71 22.75 3.96
C ASP A 188 4.87 21.63 5.01
N LYS A 189 5.54 21.97 6.11
CA LYS A 189 5.83 21.09 7.26
C LYS A 189 5.37 21.75 8.55
N PRO A 190 4.06 21.83 8.82
CA PRO A 190 3.51 22.63 9.92
C PRO A 190 3.92 22.11 11.30
N THR A 191 4.26 20.83 11.42
CA THR A 191 4.83 20.24 12.63
C THR A 191 6.01 19.33 12.31
N THR A 192 6.69 18.82 13.34
CA THR A 192 7.72 17.78 13.18
C THR A 192 7.15 16.42 12.80
N PHE A 193 5.83 16.21 12.93
CA PHE A 193 5.18 14.94 12.59
C PHE A 193 4.94 14.85 11.07
N PRO A 194 5.55 13.88 10.37
CA PRO A 194 5.44 13.78 8.91
C PRO A 194 4.02 13.56 8.41
N SER A 195 3.13 13.02 9.25
CA SER A 195 1.71 12.89 8.95
C SER A 195 0.99 14.21 8.72
N THR A 196 1.57 15.34 9.16
CA THR A 196 0.98 16.67 8.99
C THR A 196 1.53 17.43 7.78
N TRP A 197 2.58 16.91 7.13
CA TRP A 197 3.24 17.55 6.01
C TRP A 197 2.40 17.44 4.73
N ASP A 198 2.48 18.41 3.83
CA ASP A 198 1.87 18.28 2.50
C ASP A 198 2.77 17.44 1.57
N TRP A 199 2.41 16.18 1.38
CA TRP A 199 3.11 15.24 0.53
C TRP A 199 2.76 15.37 -0.95
N GLY A 200 1.75 16.18 -1.31
CA GLY A 200 1.35 16.41 -2.70
C GLY A 200 2.53 16.72 -3.64
N PRO A 201 3.40 17.70 -3.31
CA PRO A 201 4.59 18.01 -4.09
C PRO A 201 5.61 16.86 -4.20
N ALA A 202 5.74 16.01 -3.18
CA ALA A 202 6.62 14.84 -3.24
C ALA A 202 6.07 13.77 -4.19
N PHE A 203 4.75 13.53 -4.14
CA PHE A 203 4.08 12.65 -5.09
C PHE A 203 4.20 13.15 -6.52
N GLN A 204 4.04 14.46 -6.73
CA GLN A 204 4.19 15.09 -8.03
C GLN A 204 5.63 14.96 -8.54
N ALA A 205 6.63 15.25 -7.70
CA ALA A 205 8.04 15.14 -8.07
C ALA A 205 8.48 13.72 -8.42
N ALA A 206 7.93 12.70 -7.73
CA ALA A 206 8.19 11.30 -8.05
C ALA A 206 7.71 10.91 -9.46
N HIS A 207 6.59 11.50 -9.90
CA HIS A 207 6.08 11.32 -11.25
C HIS A 207 6.85 12.17 -12.28
N ASP A 208 6.97 13.48 -12.05
CA ASP A 208 7.51 14.41 -13.04
C ASP A 208 9.01 14.24 -13.30
N ASN A 209 9.81 13.98 -12.26
CA ASN A 209 11.26 13.94 -12.40
C ASN A 209 11.77 12.55 -12.81
N ASP A 210 11.17 11.49 -12.28
CA ASP A 210 11.72 10.14 -12.39
C ASP A 210 10.71 9.09 -12.92
N ASN A 211 9.43 9.47 -13.10
CA ASN A 211 8.31 8.58 -13.47
C ASN A 211 8.33 7.27 -12.65
N VAL A 212 8.37 7.39 -11.32
CA VAL A 212 8.38 6.24 -10.40
C VAL A 212 7.05 6.09 -9.66
N GLY A 213 6.72 4.85 -9.33
CA GLY A 213 5.56 4.51 -8.52
C GLY A 213 6.05 4.30 -7.10
N PRO A 214 6.14 5.36 -6.28
CA PRO A 214 6.85 5.29 -5.02
C PRO A 214 6.17 4.30 -4.08
N LEU A 215 7.00 3.53 -3.37
CA LEU A 215 6.55 2.69 -2.28
C LEU A 215 6.17 3.54 -1.06
N LEU A 216 5.01 3.22 -0.50
CA LEU A 216 4.48 3.81 0.72
C LEU A 216 4.68 2.85 1.89
N ILE A 217 4.99 3.42 3.06
CA ILE A 217 5.24 2.66 4.27
C ILE A 217 3.91 2.29 4.93
N ASN A 218 3.79 1.03 5.32
CA ASN A 218 2.60 0.49 5.96
C ASN A 218 2.27 1.24 7.26
N GLY A 219 1.01 1.64 7.43
CA GLY A 219 0.54 2.36 8.62
C GLY A 219 0.91 3.85 8.68
N GLU A 220 1.73 4.35 7.77
CA GLU A 220 1.99 5.79 7.68
C GLU A 220 0.80 6.54 7.08
N THR A 221 0.70 7.82 7.43
CA THR A 221 -0.28 8.74 6.87
C THR A 221 0.45 9.84 6.11
N TYR A 222 0.05 10.09 4.88
CA TYR A 222 0.57 11.13 4.01
C TYR A 222 -0.55 12.15 3.77
N THR A 223 -0.43 13.33 4.37
CA THR A 223 -1.39 14.41 4.13
C THR A 223 -1.16 15.04 2.77
N VAL A 224 -2.23 15.35 2.04
CA VAL A 224 -2.22 15.97 0.71
C VAL A 224 -3.12 17.20 0.73
N ARG A 225 -2.50 18.39 0.72
CA ARG A 225 -3.15 19.70 0.56
C ARG A 225 -2.97 20.28 -0.84
N THR A 226 -1.97 19.81 -1.55
CA THR A 226 -1.78 20.10 -2.98
C THR A 226 -2.24 18.90 -3.81
N PRO A 227 -3.33 19.01 -4.60
CA PRO A 227 -3.78 17.93 -5.48
C PRO A 227 -2.68 17.40 -6.38
N VAL A 228 -2.65 16.08 -6.56
CA VAL A 228 -1.66 15.39 -7.40
C VAL A 228 -2.25 15.15 -8.79
N VAL A 229 -1.52 15.54 -9.83
CA VAL A 229 -1.94 15.36 -11.22
C VAL A 229 -0.84 14.67 -12.01
N TYR A 230 -1.05 13.38 -12.29
CA TYR A 230 -0.19 12.61 -13.14
C TYR A 230 -0.70 12.66 -14.57
N GLU A 231 0.08 13.26 -15.45
CA GLU A 231 -0.24 13.43 -16.85
C GLU A 231 0.75 12.62 -17.71
N TYR A 232 0.20 11.75 -18.55
CA TYR A 232 0.93 10.87 -19.45
C TYR A 232 0.57 11.23 -20.88
N THR A 233 1.58 11.61 -21.67
CA THR A 233 1.40 12.19 -23.01
C THR A 233 1.92 11.31 -24.13
N ASP A 234 2.44 10.13 -23.84
CA ASP A 234 3.12 9.23 -24.78
C ASP A 234 2.64 7.77 -24.57
N ASP A 235 2.68 6.95 -25.63
CA ASP A 235 2.23 5.56 -25.67
C ASP A 235 3.35 4.52 -25.50
N ASP A 236 4.57 5.00 -25.23
CA ASP A 236 5.74 4.16 -24.97
C ASP A 236 5.56 3.28 -23.72
N TYR A 237 5.60 1.96 -23.94
CA TYR A 237 5.53 0.92 -22.90
C TYR A 237 6.58 1.09 -21.79
N THR A 238 7.73 1.70 -22.10
CA THR A 238 8.78 1.99 -21.12
C THR A 238 8.45 3.17 -20.20
N LYS A 239 7.47 3.99 -20.59
CA LYS A 239 6.99 5.19 -19.87
C LYS A 239 5.65 4.99 -19.16
N TYR A 240 5.19 3.75 -19.04
CA TYR A 240 3.96 3.41 -18.33
C TYR A 240 3.85 4.05 -16.95
N SER A 241 2.61 4.42 -16.62
CA SER A 241 2.29 5.26 -15.48
C SER A 241 2.53 4.63 -14.13
N ARG A 242 3.65 4.92 -13.50
CA ARG A 242 3.95 4.28 -12.22
C ARG A 242 3.22 4.99 -11.09
N LEU A 243 2.21 4.32 -10.54
CA LEU A 243 1.36 4.86 -9.45
C LEU A 243 1.90 4.45 -8.07
N PRO A 244 1.59 5.22 -7.01
CA PRO A 244 2.00 4.89 -5.64
C PRO A 244 1.42 3.56 -5.15
N ARG A 245 2.22 2.82 -4.37
CA ARG A 245 1.83 1.49 -3.87
C ARG A 245 2.29 1.25 -2.45
N CYS A 246 1.43 0.64 -1.64
CA CYS A 246 1.76 0.06 -0.35
C CYS A 246 1.56 -1.46 -0.43
N LEU A 247 2.63 -2.20 -0.73
CA LEU A 247 2.54 -3.66 -1.00
C LEU A 247 2.12 -4.48 0.23
N SER A 248 2.44 -4.00 1.43
CA SER A 248 2.02 -4.59 2.70
C SER A 248 0.63 -4.12 3.17
N GLY A 249 0.05 -3.12 2.48
CA GLY A 249 -1.35 -2.71 2.57
C GLY A 249 -1.78 -2.09 3.90
N SER A 250 -1.71 -0.75 4.01
CA SER A 250 -2.51 0.12 4.91
C SER A 250 -1.99 1.57 5.02
N ALA A 251 -1.13 2.03 4.10
CA ALA A 251 -0.76 3.44 4.04
C ALA A 251 -2.01 4.31 3.81
N SER A 252 -2.12 5.42 4.52
CA SER A 252 -3.24 6.35 4.40
C SER A 252 -2.83 7.59 3.62
N ILE A 253 -3.65 7.99 2.64
CA ILE A 253 -3.58 9.31 2.04
C ILE A 253 -4.74 10.12 2.61
N ASP A 254 -4.39 11.15 3.39
CA ASP A 254 -5.34 12.05 4.02
C ASP A 254 -5.39 13.37 3.24
N TYR A 255 -6.52 13.66 2.63
CA TYR A 255 -6.76 14.89 1.88
C TYR A 255 -8.06 15.54 2.37
N SER A 256 -8.39 15.31 3.64
CA SER A 256 -9.60 15.82 4.28
C SER A 256 -9.65 17.34 4.36
N GLU A 257 -8.52 18.04 4.18
CA GLU A 257 -8.47 19.50 4.12
C GLU A 257 -8.83 20.08 2.73
N LEU A 258 -8.72 19.28 1.66
CA LEU A 258 -9.13 19.70 0.31
C LEU A 258 -10.64 19.96 0.22
N GLY A 259 -11.08 20.69 -0.80
CA GLY A 259 -12.51 20.94 -1.01
C GLY A 259 -13.16 21.72 0.15
N ASN A 260 -12.41 22.64 0.75
CA ASN A 260 -12.84 23.46 1.89
C ASN A 260 -13.29 22.59 3.10
N GLY A 261 -12.60 21.48 3.35
CA GLY A 261 -12.94 20.57 4.45
C GLY A 261 -14.33 19.92 4.35
N GLY A 262 -14.98 19.97 3.18
CA GLY A 262 -16.35 19.50 3.00
C GLY A 262 -17.43 20.52 3.40
N ALA A 263 -17.05 21.74 3.80
CA ALA A 263 -17.99 22.78 4.18
C ALA A 263 -18.88 23.20 3.00
N GLY A 264 -20.14 23.52 3.29
CA GLY A 264 -21.13 23.94 2.29
C GLY A 264 -21.77 22.82 1.48
N PHE A 265 -21.38 21.55 1.67
CA PHE A 265 -22.08 20.42 1.05
C PHE A 265 -23.51 20.31 1.58
N ASN A 266 -24.50 20.24 0.68
CA ASN A 266 -25.90 20.14 1.05
C ASN A 266 -26.37 18.68 0.98
N ASP A 267 -26.61 18.07 2.14
CA ASP A 267 -27.03 16.67 2.19
C ASP A 267 -28.42 16.39 1.60
N SER A 268 -29.28 17.41 1.46
CA SER A 268 -30.61 17.28 0.85
C SER A 268 -30.56 17.25 -0.68
N LEU A 269 -29.44 17.61 -1.30
CA LEU A 269 -29.25 17.56 -2.75
C LEU A 269 -28.52 16.29 -3.16
N GLU A 270 -28.61 15.94 -4.44
CA GLU A 270 -27.84 14.84 -5.01
C GLU A 270 -26.34 15.15 -5.01
N VAL A 271 -25.54 14.08 -5.02
CA VAL A 271 -24.08 14.23 -4.96
C VAL A 271 -23.51 14.92 -6.18
N ASP A 272 -24.21 15.02 -7.30
CA ASP A 272 -23.75 15.67 -8.54
C ASP A 272 -24.63 16.87 -8.92
N ASP A 273 -25.46 17.34 -7.98
CA ASP A 273 -26.24 18.56 -8.18
C ASP A 273 -25.31 19.76 -8.39
N THR A 274 -25.65 20.63 -9.34
CA THR A 274 -24.84 21.78 -9.73
C THR A 274 -24.75 22.86 -8.65
N ALA A 275 -25.68 22.84 -7.68
CA ALA A 275 -25.64 23.73 -6.52
C ALA A 275 -24.69 23.24 -5.40
N GLN A 276 -24.17 22.01 -5.50
CA GLN A 276 -23.12 21.56 -4.58
C GLN A 276 -21.81 22.33 -4.83
N PRO A 277 -20.95 22.51 -3.82
CA PRO A 277 -19.59 23.00 -4.03
C PRO A 277 -18.84 22.15 -5.06
N ALA A 278 -17.92 22.76 -5.80
CA ALA A 278 -17.02 22.00 -6.67
C ALA A 278 -16.18 21.05 -5.82
N TYR A 279 -16.04 19.79 -6.26
CA TYR A 279 -15.19 18.85 -5.55
C TYR A 279 -13.73 18.97 -6.00
N VAL A 280 -12.81 18.59 -5.12
CA VAL A 280 -11.36 18.53 -5.41
C VAL A 280 -10.89 17.08 -5.37
N THR A 281 -10.14 16.65 -6.37
CA THR A 281 -9.60 15.28 -6.43
C THR A 281 -8.24 15.20 -5.76
N ALA A 282 -7.97 14.16 -4.97
CA ALA A 282 -6.64 13.91 -4.41
C ALA A 282 -5.63 13.50 -5.51
N PHE A 283 -5.97 12.47 -6.29
CA PHE A 283 -5.15 11.97 -7.40
C PHE A 283 -5.93 12.04 -8.71
N THR A 284 -5.43 12.82 -9.66
CA THR A 284 -5.91 12.80 -11.05
C THR A 284 -4.87 12.12 -11.92
N VAL A 285 -5.26 11.06 -12.62
CA VAL A 285 -4.44 10.40 -13.63
C VAL A 285 -5.03 10.77 -14.99
N LYS A 286 -4.21 11.31 -15.89
CA LYS A 286 -4.60 11.66 -17.26
C LYS A 286 -3.81 10.81 -18.24
N GLY A 287 -4.52 10.02 -19.05
CA GLY A 287 -3.95 9.29 -20.18
C GLY A 287 -4.27 9.97 -21.50
N ALA A 288 -3.65 9.50 -22.58
CA ALA A 288 -3.76 10.11 -23.90
C ALA A 288 -5.02 9.68 -24.72
N SER A 289 -6.09 9.17 -24.08
CA SER A 289 -7.32 8.65 -24.71
C SER A 289 -7.17 7.28 -25.36
N GLY A 290 -7.49 6.20 -24.64
CA GLY A 290 -7.37 4.82 -25.14
C GLY A 290 -5.95 4.27 -25.22
N TYR A 291 -4.96 4.99 -24.68
CA TYR A 291 -3.60 4.49 -24.55
C TYR A 291 -3.41 3.79 -23.21
N VAL A 292 -2.74 2.65 -23.29
CA VAL A 292 -2.55 1.69 -22.20
C VAL A 292 -1.79 2.33 -21.04
N VAL A 293 -2.53 2.63 -19.98
CA VAL A 293 -2.03 3.07 -18.68
C VAL A 293 -2.24 1.92 -17.68
N LEU A 294 -1.68 0.75 -17.98
CA LEU A 294 -1.85 -0.45 -17.15
C LEU A 294 -0.95 -0.42 -15.91
N GLN A 295 -1.39 0.24 -14.85
CA GLN A 295 -0.73 0.18 -13.54
C GLN A 295 -1.73 0.17 -12.38
N GLU A 296 -1.26 -0.36 -11.26
CA GLU A 296 -2.02 -0.51 -10.03
C GLU A 296 -1.67 0.60 -9.05
N ILE A 297 -2.69 1.34 -8.58
CA ILE A 297 -2.58 2.09 -7.33
C ILE A 297 -3.03 1.16 -6.22
N GLU A 298 -2.11 0.78 -5.34
CA GLU A 298 -2.30 -0.43 -4.51
C GLU A 298 -2.17 -0.18 -3.01
N GLY A 299 -3.09 -0.76 -2.23
CA GLY A 299 -2.93 -0.90 -0.78
C GLY A 299 -3.10 0.40 0.01
N ILE A 300 -3.81 1.37 -0.56
CA ILE A 300 -3.97 2.72 -0.02
C ILE A 300 -5.36 2.90 0.62
N VAL A 301 -5.39 3.55 1.79
CA VAL A 301 -6.61 4.05 2.42
C VAL A 301 -6.77 5.53 2.07
N PHE A 302 -7.80 5.86 1.31
CA PHE A 302 -8.12 7.22 0.90
C PHE A 302 -9.11 7.88 1.86
N ARG A 303 -8.72 8.99 2.50
CA ARG A 303 -9.51 9.74 3.47
C ARG A 303 -9.66 11.19 3.05
N GLY A 304 -10.84 11.57 2.58
CA GLY A 304 -11.21 12.93 2.24
C GLY A 304 -12.45 13.40 3.01
N ASN A 305 -13.34 14.10 2.31
CA ASN A 305 -14.60 14.64 2.83
C ASN A 305 -15.69 14.66 1.73
N LYS A 306 -16.83 15.32 1.99
CA LYS A 306 -17.99 15.38 1.08
C LYS A 306 -17.78 16.27 -0.17
N ASN A 307 -16.71 17.05 -0.22
CA ASN A 307 -16.31 17.85 -1.37
C ASN A 307 -15.02 17.30 -2.02
N THR A 308 -14.66 16.04 -1.80
CA THR A 308 -13.46 15.46 -2.43
C THR A 308 -13.74 14.18 -3.19
N ALA A 309 -12.95 13.95 -4.23
CA ALA A 309 -12.83 12.66 -4.91
C ALA A 309 -11.47 12.03 -4.60
N ALA A 310 -11.39 10.71 -4.43
CA ALA A 310 -10.09 10.07 -4.18
C ALA A 310 -9.26 10.00 -5.47
N ILE A 311 -9.82 9.38 -6.50
CA ILE A 311 -9.14 9.14 -7.77
C ILE A 311 -10.03 9.61 -8.93
N LYS A 312 -9.46 10.39 -9.85
CA LYS A 312 -10.09 10.74 -11.12
C LYS A 312 -9.23 10.25 -12.27
N LEU A 313 -9.81 9.45 -13.16
CA LEU A 313 -9.14 8.84 -14.30
C LEU A 313 -9.66 9.49 -15.56
N ILE A 314 -8.83 10.28 -16.23
CA ILE A 314 -9.20 11.09 -17.40
C ILE A 314 -8.56 10.49 -18.64
N GLY A 315 -9.34 9.95 -19.58
CA GLY A 315 -8.80 9.43 -20.84
C GLY A 315 -7.79 8.28 -20.67
N CYS A 316 -7.80 7.60 -19.52
CA CYS A 316 -6.88 6.50 -19.23
C CYS A 316 -7.43 5.18 -19.77
N ASP A 317 -6.54 4.26 -20.13
CA ASP A 317 -6.87 2.87 -20.38
C ASP A 317 -6.26 1.95 -19.32
N GLY A 318 -7.07 1.13 -18.65
CA GLY A 318 -6.57 0.00 -17.87
C GLY A 318 -6.05 0.29 -16.45
N VAL A 319 -6.28 1.48 -15.88
CA VAL A 319 -5.84 1.77 -14.50
C VAL A 319 -6.63 0.93 -13.48
N ARG A 320 -5.92 0.33 -12.52
CA ARG A 320 -6.53 -0.56 -11.52
C ARG A 320 -6.24 -0.13 -10.08
N PRO A 321 -7.16 0.59 -9.43
CA PRO A 321 -7.11 0.73 -7.97
C PRO A 321 -7.30 -0.64 -7.30
N LYS A 322 -6.25 -1.14 -6.66
CA LYS A 322 -6.18 -2.50 -6.13
C LYS A 322 -6.04 -2.48 -4.62
N ARG A 323 -6.80 -3.31 -3.91
CA ARG A 323 -6.71 -3.41 -2.44
C ARG A 323 -6.83 -2.04 -1.74
N CYS A 324 -7.54 -1.11 -2.37
CA CYS A 324 -7.70 0.24 -1.85
C CYS A 324 -8.95 0.31 -0.97
N THR A 325 -8.90 1.16 0.05
CA THR A 325 -10.07 1.47 0.88
C THR A 325 -10.45 2.94 0.72
N PHE A 326 -11.64 3.20 0.19
CA PHE A 326 -12.20 4.54 0.07
C PHE A 326 -13.07 4.83 1.30
N ALA A 327 -12.55 5.68 2.20
CA ALA A 327 -13.19 6.01 3.47
C ALA A 327 -14.22 7.14 3.31
N ALA A 328 -13.89 8.38 3.71
CA ALA A 328 -14.78 9.53 3.58
C ALA A 328 -14.52 10.22 2.23
N ASN A 329 -15.52 10.28 1.36
CA ASN A 329 -15.41 10.85 0.01
C ASN A 329 -16.77 11.24 -0.55
N ARG A 330 -16.83 12.25 -1.41
CA ARG A 330 -17.94 12.42 -2.35
C ARG A 330 -17.95 11.28 -3.36
N TYR A 331 -16.80 11.09 -4.01
CA TYR A 331 -16.57 10.07 -5.01
C TYR A 331 -15.34 9.23 -4.65
N GLY A 332 -15.47 7.91 -4.66
CA GLY A 332 -14.31 7.03 -4.55
C GLY A 332 -13.46 7.14 -5.83
N ILE A 333 -14.04 6.72 -6.96
CA ILE A 333 -13.37 6.82 -8.27
C ILE A 333 -14.29 7.55 -9.26
N VAL A 334 -13.73 8.45 -10.04
CA VAL A 334 -14.40 9.12 -11.15
C VAL A 334 -13.75 8.70 -12.46
N PHE A 335 -14.49 7.99 -13.30
CA PHE A 335 -14.12 7.78 -14.70
C PHE A 335 -14.53 9.00 -15.50
N ASN A 336 -13.61 9.58 -16.27
CA ASN A 336 -13.84 10.85 -16.94
C ASN A 336 -13.27 10.86 -18.36
N ASN A 337 -14.03 11.43 -19.30
CA ASN A 337 -13.65 11.51 -20.71
C ASN A 337 -13.04 12.86 -21.10
N GLY A 338 -12.63 13.67 -20.14
CA GLY A 338 -11.89 14.91 -20.37
C GLY A 338 -12.72 16.01 -21.04
N ASN A 339 -12.01 17.04 -21.48
CA ASN A 339 -12.60 18.25 -22.08
C ASN A 339 -12.29 18.41 -23.58
N SER A 340 -11.72 17.38 -24.19
CA SER A 340 -11.35 17.36 -25.61
C SER A 340 -12.16 16.28 -26.33
N ALA A 341 -12.70 16.60 -27.51
CA ALA A 341 -13.37 15.61 -28.36
C ALA A 341 -12.40 14.48 -28.74
N GLY A 342 -12.88 13.24 -28.80
CA GLY A 342 -12.04 12.06 -29.02
C GLY A 342 -11.37 11.51 -27.75
N THR A 343 -11.53 12.17 -26.60
CA THR A 343 -11.06 11.61 -25.32
C THR A 343 -12.08 10.62 -24.75
N TYR A 344 -11.59 9.43 -24.39
CA TYR A 344 -12.38 8.36 -23.76
C TYR A 344 -11.54 7.56 -22.75
N ALA A 345 -12.20 7.13 -21.68
CA ALA A 345 -11.64 6.24 -20.68
C ALA A 345 -12.06 4.80 -20.97
N GLU A 346 -11.12 3.86 -20.84
CA GLU A 346 -11.32 2.46 -21.21
C GLU A 346 -10.73 1.51 -20.16
N LEU A 347 -11.36 0.35 -19.93
CA LEU A 347 -10.88 -0.77 -19.09
C LEU A 347 -10.41 -0.44 -17.66
N ASN A 348 -10.72 0.76 -17.17
CA ASN A 348 -10.35 1.19 -15.82
C ASN A 348 -11.22 0.47 -14.81
N SER A 349 -10.62 -0.37 -13.99
CA SER A 349 -11.38 -1.27 -13.15
C SER A 349 -10.72 -1.47 -11.78
N PRO A 350 -11.30 -0.93 -10.70
CA PRO A 350 -10.83 -1.25 -9.36
C PRO A 350 -11.06 -2.74 -9.06
N VAL A 351 -10.13 -3.33 -8.32
CA VAL A 351 -10.16 -4.75 -7.92
C VAL A 351 -9.82 -4.90 -6.44
N PHE A 352 -10.41 -5.88 -5.77
CA PHE A 352 -10.18 -6.18 -4.35
C PHE A 352 -10.32 -4.97 -3.42
N SER A 353 -11.12 -3.98 -3.82
CA SER A 353 -11.20 -2.68 -3.17
C SER A 353 -12.49 -2.51 -2.37
N ARG A 354 -12.47 -1.60 -1.40
CA ARG A 354 -13.58 -1.40 -0.46
C ARG A 354 -14.00 0.05 -0.38
N TRP A 355 -15.29 0.32 -0.46
CA TRP A 355 -15.89 1.62 -0.17
C TRP A 355 -16.64 1.54 1.16
N ARG A 356 -16.31 2.44 2.07
CA ARG A 356 -16.96 2.55 3.38
C ARG A 356 -18.22 3.42 3.24
N GLY A 357 -19.16 3.29 4.19
CA GLY A 357 -20.43 4.03 4.16
C GLY A 357 -20.28 5.56 4.13
N SER A 358 -19.13 6.10 4.55
CA SER A 358 -18.77 7.52 4.46
C SER A 358 -18.37 7.98 3.04
N CYS A 359 -18.21 7.06 2.10
CA CYS A 359 -18.05 7.36 0.68
C CYS A 359 -19.44 7.45 0.05
N LEU A 360 -19.84 8.64 -0.40
CA LEU A 360 -21.22 8.88 -0.83
C LEU A 360 -21.55 8.16 -2.14
N THR A 361 -20.64 8.18 -3.10
CA THR A 361 -20.73 7.44 -4.37
C THR A 361 -19.43 6.71 -4.62
N ALA A 362 -19.51 5.42 -4.93
CA ALA A 362 -18.33 4.58 -5.08
C ALA A 362 -17.63 4.81 -6.42
N ILE A 363 -18.39 4.76 -7.52
CA ILE A 363 -17.92 5.11 -8.86
C ILE A 363 -18.85 6.11 -9.53
N ALA A 364 -18.28 7.08 -10.24
CA ALA A 364 -19.01 8.04 -11.06
C ALA A 364 -18.44 8.12 -12.48
N TYR A 365 -19.30 8.44 -13.45
CA TYR A 365 -18.92 8.64 -14.85
C TYR A 365 -19.21 10.08 -15.27
N GLU A 366 -18.20 10.79 -15.76
CA GLU A 366 -18.30 12.19 -16.17
C GLU A 366 -17.78 12.40 -17.60
N LYS A 367 -18.63 12.87 -18.50
CA LYS A 367 -18.26 13.00 -19.92
C LYS A 367 -17.30 14.16 -20.19
N GLY A 368 -17.54 15.31 -19.56
CA GLY A 368 -16.98 16.58 -20.02
C GLY A 368 -17.34 16.86 -21.49
N ASN A 369 -16.38 17.31 -22.29
CA ASN A 369 -16.54 17.48 -23.74
C ASN A 369 -16.03 16.29 -24.56
N GLY A 370 -15.53 15.24 -23.90
CA GLY A 370 -15.12 14.02 -24.58
C GLY A 370 -16.26 13.19 -25.13
N ASP A 371 -15.89 11.98 -25.55
CA ASP A 371 -16.79 11.03 -26.17
C ASP A 371 -17.75 10.43 -25.13
N THR A 372 -18.77 9.71 -25.58
CA THR A 372 -19.76 9.09 -24.69
C THR A 372 -19.25 7.78 -24.07
N SER A 373 -18.24 7.14 -24.68
CA SER A 373 -17.77 5.78 -24.36
C SER A 373 -17.06 5.68 -23.00
N PHE A 374 -17.45 4.71 -22.20
CA PHE A 374 -16.70 4.26 -21.01
C PHE A 374 -16.52 2.74 -21.07
N HIS A 375 -15.94 2.24 -22.16
CA HIS A 375 -15.76 0.80 -22.39
C HIS A 375 -14.99 0.15 -21.24
N GLY A 376 -15.45 -0.96 -20.68
CA GLY A 376 -14.67 -1.69 -19.68
C GLY A 376 -14.49 -0.99 -18.33
N CYS A 377 -15.05 0.21 -18.13
CA CYS A 377 -14.88 0.97 -16.90
C CYS A 377 -15.95 0.60 -15.88
N GLY A 378 -15.57 -0.05 -14.78
CA GLY A 378 -16.51 -0.53 -13.77
C GLY A 378 -15.85 -1.39 -12.68
N PHE A 379 -16.64 -1.94 -11.75
CA PHE A 379 -16.10 -2.76 -10.66
C PHE A 379 -15.56 -4.10 -11.15
N GLY A 380 -14.26 -4.29 -11.01
CA GLY A 380 -13.60 -5.57 -11.21
C GLY A 380 -13.79 -6.49 -10.00
N GLU A 381 -13.13 -7.64 -10.03
CA GLU A 381 -13.25 -8.69 -9.02
C GLU A 381 -13.03 -8.19 -7.58
N GLY A 382 -13.77 -8.77 -6.63
CA GLY A 382 -13.49 -8.62 -5.20
C GLY A 382 -13.82 -7.25 -4.63
N CYS A 383 -14.69 -6.48 -5.28
CA CYS A 383 -15.10 -5.17 -4.79
C CYS A 383 -16.22 -5.25 -3.74
N PHE A 384 -16.11 -4.42 -2.70
CA PHE A 384 -17.05 -4.35 -1.58
C PHE A 384 -17.52 -2.93 -1.38
N VAL A 385 -18.80 -2.66 -1.62
CA VAL A 385 -19.35 -1.31 -1.65
C VAL A 385 -20.39 -1.14 -0.56
N THR A 386 -20.13 -0.23 0.38
CA THR A 386 -21.11 0.24 1.36
C THR A 386 -21.34 1.72 1.13
N VAL A 387 -22.59 2.15 1.03
CA VAL A 387 -22.95 3.57 0.92
C VAL A 387 -23.97 3.98 1.97
N SER A 388 -23.95 5.26 2.32
CA SER A 388 -24.93 5.88 3.21
C SER A 388 -26.35 5.80 2.62
N ALA A 389 -27.36 5.75 3.50
CA ALA A 389 -28.76 5.77 3.09
C ALA A 389 -29.08 6.99 2.21
N GLY A 390 -29.90 6.78 1.18
CA GLY A 390 -30.27 7.85 0.25
C GLY A 390 -29.19 8.26 -0.76
N ARG A 391 -28.10 7.48 -0.88
CA ARG A 391 -27.05 7.72 -1.89
C ARG A 391 -26.94 6.56 -2.88
N SER A 392 -26.60 6.88 -4.12
CA SER A 392 -26.35 5.89 -5.16
C SER A 392 -24.87 5.54 -5.23
N PRO A 393 -24.48 4.26 -5.08
CA PRO A 393 -23.09 3.84 -5.22
C PRO A 393 -22.54 4.00 -6.64
N VAL A 394 -23.40 3.91 -7.66
CA VAL A 394 -23.03 4.09 -9.07
C VAL A 394 -23.81 5.25 -9.64
N LEU A 395 -23.09 6.26 -10.14
CA LEU A 395 -23.68 7.43 -10.77
C LEU A 395 -23.14 7.61 -12.19
N ILE A 396 -24.04 7.54 -13.17
CA ILE A 396 -23.70 7.76 -14.58
C ILE A 396 -24.19 9.16 -14.96
N GLY A 397 -23.26 10.07 -15.21
CA GLY A 397 -23.55 11.45 -15.60
C GLY A 397 -24.23 11.56 -16.97
N ALA A 398 -24.75 12.74 -17.27
CA ALA A 398 -25.38 13.03 -18.56
C ALA A 398 -24.41 12.82 -19.72
N GLY A 399 -24.86 12.12 -20.78
CA GLY A 399 -24.06 11.84 -21.97
C GLY A 399 -23.01 10.73 -21.81
N CYS A 400 -22.90 10.12 -20.62
CA CYS A 400 -22.02 8.98 -20.40
C CYS A 400 -22.68 7.69 -20.87
N GLN A 401 -21.89 6.77 -21.43
CA GLN A 401 -22.33 5.45 -21.87
C GLN A 401 -21.31 4.38 -21.45
N PRO A 402 -21.40 3.85 -20.22
CA PRO A 402 -20.66 2.66 -19.82
C PRO A 402 -21.16 1.46 -20.60
N TYR A 403 -20.26 0.72 -21.24
CA TYR A 403 -20.59 -0.53 -21.89
C TYR A 403 -19.45 -1.53 -21.81
N ASN A 404 -19.78 -2.82 -21.90
CA ASN A 404 -18.84 -3.90 -21.53
C ASN A 404 -18.16 -3.61 -20.18
N ALA A 405 -18.88 -2.96 -19.26
CA ALA A 405 -18.34 -2.49 -18.00
C ALA A 405 -18.48 -3.59 -16.94
N PRO A 406 -17.41 -3.98 -16.23
CA PRO A 406 -17.53 -5.01 -15.20
C PRO A 406 -18.30 -4.47 -13.99
N MET A 407 -19.07 -5.35 -13.35
CA MET A 407 -19.87 -5.06 -12.16
C MET A 407 -19.80 -6.28 -11.23
N ASN A 408 -18.58 -6.57 -10.76
CA ASN A 408 -18.27 -7.71 -9.88
C ASN A 408 -18.10 -7.22 -8.43
N ALA A 409 -19.22 -6.87 -7.80
CA ALA A 409 -19.20 -6.26 -6.47
C ALA A 409 -20.32 -6.73 -5.55
N TYR A 410 -20.03 -6.66 -4.25
CA TYR A 410 -21.00 -6.82 -3.18
C TYR A 410 -21.47 -5.43 -2.75
N PHE A 411 -22.75 -5.14 -2.93
CA PHE A 411 -23.37 -3.88 -2.53
C PHE A 411 -24.15 -4.06 -1.23
N TRP A 412 -23.79 -3.28 -0.22
CA TRP A 412 -24.55 -3.08 1.01
C TRP A 412 -25.17 -1.69 0.99
N THR A 413 -26.50 -1.65 0.93
CA THR A 413 -27.27 -0.41 0.89
C THR A 413 -28.33 -0.40 1.99
N THR A 414 -28.70 0.78 2.49
CA THR A 414 -29.74 0.93 3.49
C THR A 414 -30.78 1.96 3.04
N GLY A 415 -32.06 1.68 3.31
CA GLY A 415 -33.16 2.50 2.87
C GLY A 415 -33.51 2.34 1.38
N THR A 416 -34.53 3.08 0.93
CA THR A 416 -35.11 2.97 -0.41
C THR A 416 -35.13 4.28 -1.19
N ALA A 417 -34.63 5.37 -0.60
CA ALA A 417 -34.73 6.72 -1.15
C ALA A 417 -33.86 6.96 -2.41
N ALA A 418 -32.82 6.13 -2.60
CA ALA A 418 -31.95 6.22 -3.77
C ALA A 418 -31.80 4.84 -4.44
N PRO A 419 -31.63 4.82 -5.77
CA PRO A 419 -31.36 3.58 -6.49
C PRO A 419 -29.91 3.14 -6.31
N VAL A 420 -29.62 1.87 -6.56
CA VAL A 420 -28.23 1.36 -6.59
C VAL A 420 -27.43 1.97 -7.75
N ILE A 421 -28.05 2.06 -8.93
CA ILE A 421 -27.47 2.69 -10.12
C ILE A 421 -28.35 3.86 -10.54
N ARG A 422 -27.80 5.06 -10.54
CA ARG A 422 -28.48 6.23 -11.10
C ARG A 422 -27.90 6.54 -12.46
N ASN A 423 -28.68 6.29 -13.51
CA ASN A 423 -28.30 6.65 -14.87
C ASN A 423 -28.95 7.98 -15.27
N LYS A 424 -28.21 9.09 -15.23
CA LYS A 424 -28.69 10.40 -15.71
C LYS A 424 -28.45 10.60 -17.21
N SER A 425 -27.80 9.65 -17.88
CA SER A 425 -27.65 9.66 -19.33
C SER A 425 -28.95 9.26 -20.02
N SER A 426 -29.20 9.85 -21.18
CA SER A 426 -30.22 9.35 -22.11
C SER A 426 -29.78 8.05 -22.82
N LEU A 427 -28.49 7.71 -22.74
CA LEU A 427 -27.90 6.53 -23.34
C LEU A 427 -28.02 5.32 -22.40
N PRO A 428 -28.25 4.11 -22.94
CA PRO A 428 -28.29 2.90 -22.13
C PRO A 428 -26.90 2.53 -21.63
N ALA A 429 -26.81 2.12 -20.36
CA ALA A 429 -25.59 1.58 -19.76
C ALA A 429 -25.60 0.04 -19.79
N HIS A 430 -24.44 -0.59 -19.98
CA HIS A 430 -24.29 -2.03 -20.13
C HIS A 430 -23.19 -2.57 -19.22
N PHE A 431 -23.60 -3.30 -18.20
CA PHE A 431 -22.70 -3.90 -17.21
C PHE A 431 -22.72 -5.42 -17.30
N HIS A 432 -21.60 -6.09 -17.00
CA HIS A 432 -21.53 -7.54 -16.94
C HIS A 432 -20.86 -8.04 -15.65
N GLY A 433 -21.14 -9.28 -15.26
CA GLY A 433 -20.47 -9.95 -14.15
C GLY A 433 -21.43 -10.47 -13.08
N GLU A 434 -20.99 -10.45 -11.82
CA GLU A 434 -21.78 -10.87 -10.67
C GLU A 434 -22.01 -9.71 -9.69
N MET A 435 -23.26 -9.23 -9.63
CA MET A 435 -23.67 -8.15 -8.74
C MET A 435 -24.40 -8.76 -7.54
N LYS A 436 -23.72 -8.87 -6.41
CA LYS A 436 -24.36 -9.31 -5.17
C LYS A 436 -24.93 -8.10 -4.43
N TRP A 437 -26.18 -8.18 -4.03
CA TRP A 437 -26.86 -7.06 -3.37
C TRP A 437 -27.55 -7.48 -2.08
N GLU A 438 -27.27 -6.71 -1.02
CA GLU A 438 -27.91 -6.79 0.27
C GLU A 438 -28.43 -5.39 0.65
N GLY A 439 -29.73 -5.29 0.97
CA GLY A 439 -30.34 -4.03 1.36
C GLY A 439 -31.81 -4.13 1.72
N SER A 440 -32.45 -2.98 1.87
CA SER A 440 -33.86 -2.88 2.29
C SER A 440 -34.82 -3.40 1.21
N TYR A 441 -35.92 -4.03 1.64
CA TYR A 441 -36.96 -4.48 0.72
C TYR A 441 -37.52 -3.30 -0.11
N GLY A 442 -37.61 -3.47 -1.42
CA GLY A 442 -38.14 -2.46 -2.35
C GLY A 442 -37.13 -1.41 -2.80
N THR A 443 -35.85 -1.54 -2.47
CA THR A 443 -34.80 -0.68 -3.05
C THR A 443 -34.80 -0.80 -4.57
N VAL A 444 -34.72 0.35 -5.25
CA VAL A 444 -34.67 0.44 -6.71
C VAL A 444 -33.26 0.09 -7.20
N MET A 445 -33.12 -0.84 -8.13
CA MET A 445 -31.81 -1.22 -8.66
C MET A 445 -31.25 -0.17 -9.60
N ALA A 446 -32.07 0.34 -10.52
CA ALA A 446 -31.66 1.43 -11.40
C ALA A 446 -32.79 2.42 -11.67
N SER A 447 -32.44 3.68 -11.87
CA SER A 447 -33.38 4.73 -12.29
C SER A 447 -32.79 5.65 -13.35
N GLY A 448 -33.65 6.41 -14.03
CA GLY A 448 -33.29 7.29 -15.13
C GLY A 448 -33.18 6.54 -16.45
N GLY A 449 -32.04 6.68 -17.15
CA GLY A 449 -31.73 5.93 -18.37
C GLY A 449 -31.68 4.42 -18.15
N LEU A 450 -31.84 3.66 -19.24
CA LEU A 450 -31.83 2.19 -19.18
C LEU A 450 -30.48 1.66 -18.69
N VAL A 451 -30.54 0.57 -17.91
CA VAL A 451 -29.35 -0.15 -17.45
C VAL A 451 -29.52 -1.63 -17.76
N TYR A 452 -28.67 -2.17 -18.62
CA TYR A 452 -28.59 -3.60 -18.90
C TYR A 452 -27.52 -4.23 -18.03
N PHE A 453 -27.86 -5.38 -17.43
CA PHE A 453 -26.93 -6.17 -16.63
C PHE A 453 -26.87 -7.61 -17.13
N TYR A 454 -25.69 -8.05 -17.55
CA TYR A 454 -25.41 -9.37 -18.12
C TYR A 454 -24.70 -10.23 -17.07
N GLY A 455 -25.45 -11.13 -16.42
CA GLY A 455 -24.89 -12.06 -15.44
C GLY A 455 -25.74 -12.22 -14.18
N ALA A 456 -25.13 -12.72 -13.12
CA ALA A 456 -25.84 -13.12 -11.90
C ALA A 456 -26.13 -11.91 -10.99
N LEU A 457 -27.36 -11.85 -10.47
CA LEU A 457 -27.81 -10.82 -9.52
C LEU A 457 -28.33 -11.47 -8.20
N PRO A 458 -27.46 -12.10 -7.37
CA PRO A 458 -27.88 -12.67 -6.10
C PRO A 458 -28.35 -11.57 -5.13
N ARG A 459 -29.46 -11.83 -4.44
CA ARG A 459 -30.12 -10.85 -3.56
C ARG A 459 -30.78 -11.51 -2.36
N TRP A 460 -30.78 -10.85 -1.21
CA TRP A 460 -31.40 -11.35 0.04
C TRP A 460 -32.81 -10.80 0.32
N ALA A 461 -33.21 -9.71 -0.34
CA ALA A 461 -34.54 -9.11 -0.22
C ALA A 461 -35.19 -8.89 -1.60
N GLY A 462 -36.50 -8.64 -1.59
CA GLY A 462 -37.22 -8.21 -2.79
C GLY A 462 -36.73 -6.83 -3.25
N ILE A 463 -36.50 -6.69 -4.55
CA ILE A 463 -36.02 -5.44 -5.17
C ILE A 463 -37.03 -4.90 -6.18
N ASP A 464 -37.01 -3.59 -6.38
CA ASP A 464 -37.59 -2.98 -7.56
C ASP A 464 -36.51 -2.87 -8.64
N MET A 465 -36.74 -3.43 -9.82
CA MET A 465 -35.76 -3.34 -10.91
C MET A 465 -35.66 -1.92 -11.49
N GLY A 466 -36.72 -1.11 -11.41
CA GLY A 466 -36.79 0.20 -12.04
C GLY A 466 -36.41 0.17 -13.54
N ALA A 467 -35.39 0.94 -13.90
CA ALA A 467 -34.83 1.01 -15.26
C ALA A 467 -33.88 -0.15 -15.60
N MET A 468 -33.56 -1.04 -14.65
CA MET A 468 -32.66 -2.17 -14.88
C MET A 468 -33.34 -3.27 -15.69
N ARG A 469 -32.58 -3.89 -16.60
CA ARG A 469 -32.95 -5.06 -17.39
C ARG A 469 -31.84 -6.10 -17.29
N GLN A 470 -32.13 -7.22 -16.65
CA GLN A 470 -31.18 -8.34 -16.58
C GLN A 470 -31.25 -9.16 -17.88
N ALA A 471 -30.11 -9.36 -18.52
CA ALA A 471 -29.98 -10.05 -19.79
C ALA A 471 -29.30 -11.43 -19.65
N LEU A 472 -29.78 -12.41 -20.41
CA LEU A 472 -29.13 -13.72 -20.59
C LEU A 472 -27.95 -13.58 -21.53
N ASN A 473 -28.27 -13.19 -22.77
CA ASN A 473 -27.32 -13.01 -23.86
C ASN A 473 -27.59 -11.66 -24.53
N GLY A 474 -26.54 -11.00 -25.00
CA GLY A 474 -26.65 -9.74 -25.73
C GLY A 474 -25.37 -8.94 -25.63
N GLY A 475 -25.32 -7.81 -26.34
CA GLY A 475 -24.13 -7.01 -26.42
C GLY A 475 -24.21 -5.92 -27.49
N PRO A 476 -23.13 -5.17 -27.69
CA PRO A 476 -23.05 -4.19 -28.76
C PRO A 476 -23.11 -4.88 -30.12
N THR A 477 -23.96 -4.39 -31.00
CA THR A 477 -24.14 -4.92 -32.35
C THR A 477 -23.72 -3.88 -33.37
N GLY A 478 -22.42 -3.83 -33.62
CA GLY A 478 -21.79 -2.96 -34.61
C GLY A 478 -21.78 -1.46 -34.26
N SER A 479 -20.80 -0.74 -34.80
CA SER A 479 -20.73 0.71 -34.70
C SER A 479 -21.71 1.37 -35.68
N ALA A 480 -22.71 2.09 -35.18
CA ALA A 480 -23.52 3.00 -36.00
C ALA A 480 -23.19 4.45 -35.61
N GLY A 481 -22.17 5.02 -36.27
CA GLY A 481 -21.81 6.44 -36.10
C GLY A 481 -21.38 6.84 -34.68
N GLY A 482 -20.55 6.02 -34.03
CA GLY A 482 -20.10 6.24 -32.64
C GLY A 482 -21.09 5.82 -31.56
N ASN A 483 -22.34 5.47 -31.92
CA ASN A 483 -23.30 4.84 -31.01
C ASN A 483 -23.38 3.35 -31.30
N LEU A 484 -23.13 2.54 -30.27
CA LEU A 484 -23.35 1.10 -30.33
C LEU A 484 -24.85 0.84 -30.20
N ALA A 485 -25.45 0.17 -31.19
CA ALA A 485 -26.78 -0.39 -31.02
C ALA A 485 -26.64 -1.60 -30.08
N PHE A 486 -27.48 -1.70 -29.05
CA PHE A 486 -27.43 -2.82 -28.12
C PHE A 486 -28.75 -3.58 -28.14
N SER A 487 -28.65 -4.90 -28.07
CA SER A 487 -29.81 -5.77 -27.90
C SER A 487 -29.48 -6.94 -26.99
N GLY A 488 -30.51 -7.68 -26.58
CA GLY A 488 -30.33 -8.85 -25.76
C GLY A 488 -31.63 -9.59 -25.47
N ILE A 489 -31.50 -10.89 -25.28
CA ILE A 489 -32.52 -11.76 -24.72
C ILE A 489 -32.49 -11.57 -23.21
N LEU A 490 -33.62 -11.16 -22.60
CA LEU A 490 -33.67 -10.90 -21.16
C LEU A 490 -33.86 -12.18 -20.36
N VAL A 491 -33.43 -12.21 -19.09
CA VAL A 491 -33.72 -13.32 -18.18
C VAL A 491 -35.24 -13.40 -17.97
N PRO A 492 -35.84 -14.60 -17.91
CA PRO A 492 -37.24 -14.72 -17.56
C PRO A 492 -37.49 -14.04 -16.22
N THR A 493 -38.45 -13.10 -16.19
CA THR A 493 -38.77 -12.35 -14.98
C THR A 493 -40.15 -12.71 -14.49
N THR A 494 -40.31 -12.86 -13.18
CA THR A 494 -41.63 -12.84 -12.54
C THR A 494 -41.87 -11.47 -11.95
N SER A 495 -42.89 -10.78 -12.42
CA SER A 495 -43.34 -9.48 -11.89
C SER A 495 -44.68 -9.66 -11.21
N GLN A 496 -44.89 -8.98 -10.08
CA GLN A 496 -46.14 -8.99 -9.36
C GLN A 496 -46.63 -7.56 -9.14
N TRP A 497 -47.92 -7.34 -9.35
CA TRP A 497 -48.63 -6.12 -9.02
C TRP A 497 -49.79 -6.44 -8.07
N THR A 498 -49.95 -5.61 -7.04
CA THR A 498 -51.18 -5.58 -6.22
C THR A 498 -51.87 -4.26 -6.53
N VAL A 499 -52.98 -4.33 -7.25
CA VAL A 499 -53.66 -3.16 -7.81
C VAL A 499 -54.85 -2.80 -6.94
N ALA A 500 -54.75 -1.69 -6.22
CA ALA A 500 -55.75 -1.30 -5.23
C ALA A 500 -57.12 -0.99 -5.84
N ASN A 501 -57.16 -0.30 -6.98
CA ASN A 501 -58.39 0.23 -7.57
C ASN A 501 -58.76 -0.50 -8.87
N LEU A 502 -60.05 -0.80 -9.04
CA LEU A 502 -60.62 -1.21 -10.32
C LEU A 502 -60.42 -0.12 -11.39
N GLY A 503 -60.38 -0.51 -12.67
CA GLY A 503 -60.17 0.39 -13.79
C GLY A 503 -58.70 0.79 -14.02
N THR A 504 -57.78 0.33 -13.17
CA THR A 504 -56.35 0.64 -13.32
C THR A 504 -55.74 -0.20 -14.44
N GLN A 505 -55.00 0.44 -15.34
CA GLN A 505 -54.26 -0.27 -16.39
C GLN A 505 -52.88 -0.69 -15.93
N VAL A 506 -52.56 -1.97 -16.10
CA VAL A 506 -51.24 -2.54 -15.82
C VAL A 506 -50.53 -2.91 -17.12
N VAL A 507 -49.28 -2.46 -17.25
CA VAL A 507 -48.36 -2.88 -18.31
C VAL A 507 -47.82 -4.26 -18.01
N PHE A 508 -48.54 -5.29 -18.47
CA PHE A 508 -48.18 -6.66 -18.15
C PHE A 508 -47.29 -7.31 -19.23
N MET A 509 -47.26 -6.79 -20.46
CA MET A 509 -46.39 -7.25 -21.54
C MET A 509 -45.97 -6.13 -22.50
N ASP A 510 -44.74 -6.21 -23.00
CA ASP A 510 -44.24 -5.47 -24.16
C ASP A 510 -44.38 -6.32 -25.45
N TYR A 511 -43.83 -5.82 -26.56
CA TYR A 511 -43.77 -6.56 -27.84
C TYR A 511 -42.52 -7.46 -27.90
N ASN A 512 -42.58 -8.54 -28.68
CA ASN A 512 -41.52 -9.57 -28.77
C ASN A 512 -41.28 -10.27 -27.42
N GLU A 513 -42.36 -10.66 -26.74
CA GLU A 513 -42.35 -11.35 -25.45
C GLU A 513 -43.20 -12.62 -25.48
N GLU A 514 -42.84 -13.59 -24.64
CA GLU A 514 -43.71 -14.69 -24.24
C GLU A 514 -44.01 -14.54 -22.74
N ALA A 515 -45.27 -14.72 -22.33
CA ALA A 515 -45.65 -14.62 -20.92
C ALA A 515 -46.71 -15.64 -20.49
N THR A 516 -46.62 -16.04 -19.22
CA THR A 516 -47.68 -16.69 -18.44
C THR A 516 -48.19 -15.70 -17.40
N VAL A 517 -49.46 -15.34 -17.50
CA VAL A 517 -50.10 -14.30 -16.70
C VAL A 517 -51.15 -14.92 -15.81
N SER A 518 -51.07 -14.69 -14.51
CA SER A 518 -52.08 -15.06 -13.52
C SER A 518 -52.72 -13.79 -12.96
N VAL A 519 -54.05 -13.71 -13.03
CA VAL A 519 -54.84 -12.59 -12.51
C VAL A 519 -55.82 -13.15 -11.50
N VAL A 520 -55.85 -12.58 -10.29
CA VAL A 520 -56.72 -13.02 -9.19
C VAL A 520 -57.41 -11.80 -8.58
N GLY A 521 -58.74 -11.79 -8.60
CA GLY A 521 -59.60 -10.86 -7.86
C GLY A 521 -60.33 -11.58 -6.72
N GLU A 522 -61.36 -10.97 -6.16
CA GLU A 522 -62.18 -11.61 -5.11
C GLU A 522 -63.13 -12.65 -5.71
N SER A 523 -63.68 -12.39 -6.90
CA SER A 523 -64.66 -13.27 -7.55
C SER A 523 -64.12 -14.06 -8.75
N TYR A 524 -62.90 -13.76 -9.21
CA TYR A 524 -62.32 -14.36 -10.41
C TYR A 524 -60.87 -14.75 -10.26
N PHE A 525 -60.46 -15.75 -11.03
CA PHE A 525 -59.07 -16.01 -11.33
C PHE A 525 -58.91 -16.57 -12.74
N ALA A 526 -57.83 -16.19 -13.40
CA ALA A 526 -57.41 -16.87 -14.61
C ALA A 526 -55.89 -16.81 -14.79
N THR A 527 -55.33 -17.92 -15.25
CA THR A 527 -53.95 -18.07 -15.67
C THR A 527 -53.92 -18.39 -17.17
N PHE A 528 -53.21 -17.60 -17.96
CA PHE A 528 -53.14 -17.77 -19.41
C PHE A 528 -51.74 -17.50 -19.97
N LYS A 529 -51.40 -18.18 -21.05
CA LYS A 529 -50.19 -17.95 -21.84
C LYS A 529 -50.50 -17.05 -23.03
N ILE A 530 -49.59 -16.16 -23.36
CA ILE A 530 -49.70 -15.25 -24.50
C ILE A 530 -48.31 -14.91 -25.04
N GLN A 531 -48.21 -14.73 -26.35
CA GLN A 531 -46.99 -14.30 -27.03
C GLN A 531 -47.30 -13.12 -27.95
N THR A 532 -46.40 -12.14 -27.99
CA THR A 532 -46.53 -10.91 -28.79
C THR A 532 -45.49 -10.86 -29.91
N ALA A 533 -45.90 -10.42 -31.10
CA ALA A 533 -45.01 -10.19 -32.26
C ALA A 533 -44.21 -8.87 -32.16
N ARG A 534 -43.24 -8.65 -33.07
CA ARG A 534 -42.48 -7.38 -33.19
C ARG A 534 -43.33 -6.27 -33.85
N ARG A 535 -43.14 -5.02 -33.41
CA ARG A 535 -43.83 -3.80 -33.91
C ARG A 535 -43.54 -3.44 -35.38
N LEU A 536 -42.40 -3.84 -35.95
CA LEU A 536 -41.84 -3.21 -37.17
C LEU A 536 -42.34 -3.76 -38.52
N THR A 537 -42.99 -4.92 -38.58
CA THR A 537 -43.39 -5.52 -39.86
C THR A 537 -44.90 -5.64 -40.05
N ASN A 538 -45.74 -5.26 -39.06
CA ASN A 538 -47.19 -5.54 -39.06
C ASN A 538 -47.54 -7.03 -39.28
N ASN A 539 -46.56 -7.94 -39.28
CA ASN A 539 -46.78 -9.36 -39.42
C ASN A 539 -47.21 -9.90 -38.06
N CYS A 540 -48.45 -10.36 -38.00
CA CYS A 540 -48.93 -11.18 -36.91
C CYS A 540 -48.12 -12.47 -36.86
N THR A 541 -47.40 -12.73 -35.77
CA THR A 541 -47.26 -14.14 -35.36
C THR A 541 -48.61 -14.54 -34.78
N THR A 542 -49.36 -15.30 -35.56
CA THR A 542 -50.65 -15.83 -35.13
C THR A 542 -50.45 -16.92 -34.07
N LEU A 543 -50.76 -16.59 -32.79
CA LEU A 543 -51.40 -17.39 -31.70
C LEU A 543 -50.64 -18.57 -31.03
N PRO A 544 -50.89 -18.94 -29.74
CA PRO A 544 -52.16 -18.81 -29.00
C PRO A 544 -52.11 -17.95 -27.74
N PHE A 545 -53.15 -17.13 -27.58
CA PHE A 545 -53.68 -16.93 -26.24
C PHE A 545 -54.22 -18.27 -25.76
N GLN A 546 -53.62 -18.83 -24.72
CA GLN A 546 -54.01 -20.13 -24.17
C GLN A 546 -54.45 -19.95 -22.73
N LEU A 547 -55.73 -20.19 -22.45
CA LEU A 547 -56.19 -20.33 -21.08
C LEU A 547 -55.57 -21.61 -20.49
N ILE A 548 -54.81 -21.49 -19.41
CA ILE A 548 -54.22 -22.61 -18.68
C ILE A 548 -55.19 -23.09 -17.61
N SER A 549 -55.74 -22.16 -16.82
CA SER A 549 -56.74 -22.43 -15.79
C SER A 549 -57.52 -21.15 -15.44
N GLY A 550 -58.73 -21.27 -14.91
CA GLY A 550 -59.51 -20.12 -14.48
C GLY A 550 -61.00 -20.41 -14.38
N ASN A 551 -61.72 -19.59 -13.61
CA ASN A 551 -63.18 -19.60 -13.57
C ASN A 551 -63.82 -18.59 -14.55
N VAL A 552 -63.00 -17.86 -15.30
CA VAL A 552 -63.42 -16.86 -16.29
C VAL A 552 -62.57 -16.96 -17.56
N ASN A 553 -63.14 -16.58 -18.70
CA ASN A 553 -62.37 -16.41 -19.93
C ASN A 553 -61.68 -15.02 -19.93
N PRO A 554 -60.33 -14.94 -19.91
CA PRO A 554 -59.63 -13.69 -19.73
C PRO A 554 -59.79 -12.71 -20.90
N LEU A 555 -60.03 -13.19 -22.13
CA LEU A 555 -60.28 -12.32 -23.30
C LEU A 555 -61.60 -11.55 -23.20
N THR A 556 -62.58 -12.14 -22.51
CA THR A 556 -63.92 -11.55 -22.35
C THR A 556 -64.08 -10.81 -21.02
N LYS A 557 -63.39 -11.28 -19.97
CA LYS A 557 -63.51 -10.75 -18.62
C LYS A 557 -62.59 -9.55 -18.40
N PHE A 558 -61.38 -9.55 -18.98
CA PHE A 558 -60.42 -8.46 -18.84
C PHE A 558 -60.36 -7.62 -20.10
N SER A 559 -60.35 -6.29 -19.96
CA SER A 559 -60.05 -5.39 -21.08
C SER A 559 -58.55 -5.40 -21.34
N ILE A 560 -58.11 -6.32 -22.19
CA ILE A 560 -56.74 -6.41 -22.69
C ILE A 560 -56.62 -5.55 -23.94
N THR A 561 -55.97 -4.40 -23.81
CA THR A 561 -55.84 -3.41 -24.88
C THR A 561 -54.42 -3.38 -25.43
N ARG A 562 -54.32 -3.30 -26.77
CA ARG A 562 -53.06 -3.08 -27.47
C ARG A 562 -52.74 -1.59 -27.47
N THR A 563 -51.50 -1.24 -27.15
CA THR A 563 -50.97 0.13 -27.21
C THR A 563 -49.71 0.18 -28.07
N SER A 564 -49.16 1.38 -28.29
CA SER A 564 -47.86 1.54 -28.97
C SER A 564 -46.69 0.94 -28.18
N GLN A 565 -46.88 0.64 -26.89
CA GLN A 565 -45.89 0.18 -25.92
C GLN A 565 -46.24 -1.20 -25.34
N GLY A 566 -46.92 -2.06 -26.10
CA GLY A 566 -47.30 -3.41 -25.69
C GLY A 566 -48.76 -3.56 -25.25
N LEU A 567 -49.05 -4.57 -24.43
CA LEU A 567 -50.39 -4.89 -23.97
C LEU A 567 -50.66 -4.30 -22.58
N ARG A 568 -51.91 -3.90 -22.35
CA ARG A 568 -52.41 -3.36 -21.08
C ARG A 568 -53.56 -4.21 -20.58
N LEU A 569 -53.57 -4.54 -19.31
CA LEU A 569 -54.68 -5.22 -18.66
C LEU A 569 -55.36 -4.22 -17.73
N THR A 570 -56.66 -3.98 -17.94
CA THR A 570 -57.46 -3.12 -17.06
C THR A 570 -58.07 -3.97 -15.95
N THR A 571 -57.83 -3.63 -14.70
CA THR A 571 -58.47 -4.31 -13.55
C THR A 571 -59.96 -4.04 -13.52
N ILE A 572 -60.74 -5.02 -13.06
CA ILE A 572 -62.21 -4.94 -13.02
C ILE A 572 -62.77 -5.00 -11.59
N GLU A 573 -61.92 -5.31 -10.61
CA GLU A 573 -62.21 -5.29 -9.18
C GLU A 573 -61.06 -4.60 -8.43
N ASN A 574 -61.37 -4.08 -7.24
CA ASN A 574 -60.36 -3.58 -6.32
C ASN A 574 -59.47 -4.74 -5.84
N ASN A 575 -58.27 -4.42 -5.35
CA ASN A 575 -57.33 -5.39 -4.77
C ASN A 575 -56.94 -6.55 -5.72
N THR A 576 -56.96 -6.33 -7.04
CA THR A 576 -56.57 -7.35 -8.02
C THR A 576 -55.08 -7.65 -7.93
N LYS A 577 -54.72 -8.92 -7.82
CA LYS A 577 -53.33 -9.38 -7.93
C LYS A 577 -53.03 -9.86 -9.34
N ILE A 578 -51.93 -9.38 -9.91
CA ILE A 578 -51.45 -9.79 -11.24
C ILE A 578 -50.04 -10.31 -11.06
N VAL A 579 -49.78 -11.53 -11.52
CA VAL A 579 -48.45 -12.15 -11.54
C VAL A 579 -48.13 -12.51 -12.98
N VAL A 580 -47.02 -12.03 -13.50
CA VAL A 580 -46.57 -12.29 -14.87
C VAL A 580 -45.19 -12.91 -14.82
N TRP A 581 -45.08 -14.16 -15.26
CA TRP A 581 -43.82 -14.73 -15.69
C TRP A 581 -43.63 -14.40 -17.16
N ARG A 582 -42.53 -13.74 -17.55
CA ARG A 582 -42.30 -13.37 -18.96
C ARG A 582 -40.85 -13.48 -19.38
N GLN A 583 -40.66 -13.94 -20.61
CA GLN A 583 -39.43 -13.90 -21.37
C GLN A 583 -39.51 -12.76 -22.39
N ARG A 584 -38.50 -11.88 -22.41
CA ARG A 584 -38.49 -10.71 -23.31
C ARG A 584 -37.36 -10.78 -24.30
N GLY A 585 -37.58 -10.16 -25.47
CA GLY A 585 -36.57 -10.10 -26.51
C GLY A 585 -36.35 -11.45 -27.18
N MET A 586 -37.43 -12.21 -27.41
CA MET A 586 -37.36 -13.55 -28.01
C MET A 586 -36.56 -13.54 -29.32
N PRO A 587 -35.74 -14.59 -29.58
CA PRO A 587 -35.02 -14.71 -30.84
C PRO A 587 -35.95 -15.20 -31.95
N ASP A 588 -36.02 -14.44 -33.04
CA ASP A 588 -36.66 -14.86 -34.29
C ASP A 588 -36.05 -14.09 -35.48
N GLN A 589 -36.13 -14.61 -36.71
CA GLN A 589 -35.48 -13.97 -37.87
C GLN A 589 -35.99 -12.53 -38.14
N SER A 590 -37.20 -12.21 -37.72
CA SER A 590 -37.80 -10.87 -37.77
C SER A 590 -37.42 -9.97 -36.58
N SER A 591 -36.84 -10.53 -35.50
CA SER A 591 -36.41 -9.82 -34.29
C SER A 591 -35.20 -8.89 -34.52
N GLY A 592 -34.56 -9.02 -35.70
CA GLY A 592 -33.42 -8.21 -36.10
C GLY A 592 -32.19 -8.52 -35.26
N ILE A 593 -31.75 -7.56 -34.45
CA ILE A 593 -30.52 -7.66 -33.67
C ILE A 593 -30.57 -8.82 -32.65
N ASN A 594 -31.73 -9.11 -32.06
CA ASN A 594 -31.89 -10.25 -31.13
C ASN A 594 -31.78 -11.62 -31.81
N TYR A 595 -31.92 -11.71 -33.13
CA TYR A 595 -31.64 -12.96 -33.86
C TYR A 595 -30.15 -13.26 -33.89
N ASN A 596 -29.32 -12.21 -33.96
CA ASN A 596 -27.87 -12.35 -34.04
C ASN A 596 -27.24 -12.82 -32.71
N VAL A 597 -28.02 -12.95 -31.64
CA VAL A 597 -27.56 -13.45 -30.33
C VAL A 597 -27.85 -14.93 -30.10
N THR A 598 -28.34 -15.65 -31.13
CA THR A 598 -28.48 -17.11 -31.11
C THR A 598 -27.29 -17.80 -31.77
N ASP A 599 -26.92 -18.98 -31.27
CA ASP A 599 -25.93 -19.84 -31.92
C ASP A 599 -26.33 -20.12 -33.36
N ARG A 600 -25.39 -19.92 -34.28
CA ARG A 600 -25.60 -20.14 -35.72
C ARG A 600 -24.62 -21.20 -36.21
N TRP A 601 -25.16 -22.32 -36.66
CA TRP A 601 -24.42 -23.39 -37.32
C TRP A 601 -24.66 -23.29 -38.82
N THR A 602 -23.61 -23.09 -39.62
CA THR A 602 -23.72 -22.93 -41.09
C THR A 602 -23.53 -24.22 -41.88
N SER A 603 -23.24 -25.32 -41.20
CA SER A 603 -23.06 -26.66 -41.76
C SER A 603 -23.52 -27.70 -40.74
N ILE A 604 -24.45 -28.56 -41.14
CA ILE A 604 -24.82 -29.80 -40.45
C ILE A 604 -24.48 -30.94 -41.40
#